data_AF-A0A3C1DNU4-F1
#
_entry.id   AF-A0A3C1DNU4-F1
#
_cell.length_a   1.000
_cell.length_b   1.000
_cell.length_c   1.000
_cell.angle_alpha   90.00
_cell.angle_beta   90.00
_cell.angle_gamma   90.00
#
_symmetry.space_group_name_H-M   'P 1'
#
loop_
_entity.id
_entity.type
_entity.pdbx_description
1 polymer ?
#
loop_
_entity_poly.entity_id
_entity_poly.type
_entity_poly.pdbx_seq_one_letter_code
_entity_poly.pdbx_strand_id
1 'polypeptide(L)'
;MSNQESENPTLPASKSPDGGPIDLESGSLAASDAPNSPPIKPDPTGAAFFDIDNTVVQGASIYAFGRGMVKNGIVSRREMANFAWKQAKFVMAGTENMDDIAKIQDSALSIVKGRRVEEMQALADDVFDEYMADKLWEGTLALAHAHLDAGQRVWLVSATPIEVAQVIADRLGLTGAIGTRSEIKDGVYTGRLLGSPIHGQAKADAVATLAEVEGLDLTRCSAYSDSANDIPMLSLVGNPHAINPDRKLRHYAKSHEWPVNDFRVGRKAVKIGASSTIILGVVAGAAIGSVVTARAIRNARA
;
A
#
# COMPACT_ATOMS: atom_id res chain seq x y z
N MET A 1 -31.34 -40.59 30.43
CA MET A 1 -30.84 -40.42 31.81
C MET A 1 -29.48 -41.09 31.90
N SER A 2 -28.41 -40.29 32.00
CA SER A 2 -27.16 -40.58 32.73
C SER A 2 -26.14 -39.54 32.26
N ASN A 3 -26.02 -38.42 32.98
CA ASN A 3 -24.90 -37.51 32.78
C ASN A 3 -23.64 -38.20 33.32
N GLN A 4 -22.52 -38.07 32.61
CA GLN A 4 -21.19 -38.21 33.20
C GLN A 4 -20.47 -36.90 32.97
N GLU A 5 -20.38 -36.10 34.04
CA GLU A 5 -19.55 -34.90 34.08
C GLU A 5 -18.07 -35.33 34.15
N SER A 6 -17.25 -34.78 33.25
CA SER A 6 -15.82 -35.03 33.25
C SER A 6 -15.12 -34.18 34.31
N GLU A 7 -14.56 -34.83 35.33
CA GLU A 7 -13.75 -34.16 36.35
C GLU A 7 -12.50 -33.53 35.73
N ASN A 8 -12.22 -32.28 36.10
CA ASN A 8 -11.11 -31.49 35.58
C ASN A 8 -10.01 -31.38 36.66
N PRO A 9 -8.78 -31.89 36.44
CA PRO A 9 -7.78 -31.98 37.50
C PRO A 9 -7.20 -30.61 37.89
N THR A 10 -7.29 -30.28 39.18
CA THR A 10 -6.79 -29.03 39.77
C THR A 10 -5.26 -28.98 39.83
N LEU A 11 -4.66 -27.91 39.32
CA LEU A 11 -3.23 -27.61 39.49
C LEU A 11 -2.94 -26.99 40.88
N PRO A 12 -1.82 -27.33 41.54
CA PRO A 12 -1.51 -26.84 42.88
C PRO A 12 -1.08 -25.36 42.90
N ALA A 13 -1.51 -24.64 43.94
CA ALA A 13 -1.14 -23.24 44.17
C ALA A 13 0.36 -23.07 44.50
N SER A 14 1.02 -22.13 43.83
CA SER A 14 2.37 -21.69 44.19
C SER A 14 2.32 -20.60 45.27
N LYS A 15 3.29 -20.65 46.20
CA LYS A 15 3.36 -19.72 47.34
C LYS A 15 3.99 -18.40 46.92
N SER A 16 3.34 -17.29 47.29
CA SER A 16 3.98 -15.97 47.36
C SER A 16 5.00 -15.92 48.50
N PRO A 17 6.21 -15.36 48.32
CA PRO A 17 7.04 -14.87 49.40
C PRO A 17 6.62 -13.44 49.79
N ASP A 18 6.60 -13.23 51.10
CA ASP A 18 6.26 -11.97 51.77
C ASP A 18 7.34 -10.89 51.55
N GLY A 19 6.96 -9.62 51.52
CA GLY A 19 7.86 -8.51 51.17
C GLY A 19 7.19 -7.14 51.30
N GLY A 20 7.24 -6.57 52.52
CA GLY A 20 6.68 -5.25 52.83
C GLY A 20 7.36 -4.07 52.10
N PRO A 21 6.75 -2.88 52.15
CA PRO A 21 7.09 -1.77 51.27
C PRO A 21 8.45 -1.13 51.60
N ILE A 22 9.14 -0.68 50.55
CA ILE A 22 10.37 0.11 50.65
C ILE A 22 10.01 1.54 50.26
N ASP A 23 9.90 2.44 51.25
CA ASP A 23 9.73 3.86 51.00
C ASP A 23 11.03 4.46 50.44
N LEU A 24 10.94 5.08 49.25
CA LEU A 24 11.99 5.91 48.67
C LEU A 24 11.33 7.20 48.14
N GLU A 25 11.39 8.25 48.95
CA GLU A 25 10.85 9.56 48.60
C GLU A 25 11.65 10.28 47.49
N SER A 26 10.91 11.04 46.69
CA SER A 26 11.33 12.29 46.04
C SER A 26 12.60 12.27 45.18
N GLY A 27 12.43 11.94 43.90
CA GLY A 27 13.39 12.21 42.82
C GLY A 27 12.72 12.87 41.62
N SER A 28 11.95 13.94 41.84
CA SER A 28 11.21 14.63 40.76
C SER A 28 12.16 15.33 39.78
N LEU A 29 12.35 14.74 38.61
CA LEU A 29 12.84 15.42 37.42
C LEU A 29 11.69 15.47 36.42
N ALA A 30 11.19 16.68 36.18
CA ALA A 30 10.00 16.91 35.38
C ALA A 30 10.14 16.34 33.96
N ALA A 31 9.28 15.37 33.64
CA ALA A 31 8.96 15.08 32.25
C ALA A 31 8.31 16.34 31.66
N SER A 32 8.88 16.88 30.58
CA SER A 32 8.39 18.11 29.96
C SER A 32 7.00 17.92 29.38
N ASP A 33 6.06 18.78 29.77
CA ASP A 33 4.71 18.84 29.19
C ASP A 33 4.77 19.17 27.69
N ALA A 34 4.79 18.14 26.86
CA ALA A 34 4.16 18.21 25.55
C ALA A 34 2.65 18.15 25.79
N PRO A 35 1.83 19.03 25.20
CA PRO A 35 0.39 18.98 25.40
C PRO A 35 -0.14 17.63 24.91
N ASN A 36 -0.75 16.86 25.83
CA ASN A 36 -1.47 15.64 25.50
C ASN A 36 -2.56 15.97 24.48
N SER A 37 -2.30 15.70 23.21
CA SER A 37 -3.36 15.64 22.19
C SER A 37 -4.45 14.69 22.71
N PRO A 38 -5.73 15.09 22.67
CA PRO A 38 -6.80 14.19 23.09
C PRO A 38 -6.72 12.89 22.28
N PRO A 39 -6.98 11.72 22.89
CA PRO A 39 -6.92 10.45 22.18
C PRO A 39 -7.84 10.50 20.96
N ILE A 40 -7.31 10.13 19.79
CA ILE A 40 -8.08 10.13 18.55
C ILE A 40 -9.26 9.17 18.75
N LYS A 41 -10.48 9.72 18.69
CA LYS A 41 -11.68 8.90 18.78
C LYS A 41 -11.76 8.02 17.53
N PRO A 42 -11.83 6.67 17.66
CA PRO A 42 -11.91 5.78 16.51
C PRO A 42 -13.09 6.12 15.60
N ASP A 43 -12.85 6.12 14.29
CA ASP A 43 -13.84 6.39 13.26
C ASP A 43 -14.08 5.15 12.37
N PRO A 44 -14.89 4.18 12.82
CA PRO A 44 -15.14 2.98 12.04
C PRO A 44 -15.96 3.23 10.76
N THR A 45 -16.60 4.40 10.61
CA THR A 45 -17.37 4.74 9.40
C THR A 45 -16.53 5.44 8.32
N GLY A 46 -15.29 5.83 8.63
CA GLY A 46 -14.30 6.31 7.67
C GLY A 46 -13.41 5.20 7.12
N ALA A 47 -12.90 5.40 5.91
CA ALA A 47 -11.88 4.57 5.28
C ALA A 47 -10.96 5.39 4.38
N ALA A 48 -9.81 4.82 4.04
CA ALA A 48 -8.87 5.39 3.08
C ALA A 48 -8.58 4.41 1.93
N PHE A 49 -8.75 4.90 0.69
CA PHE A 49 -8.56 4.12 -0.53
C PHE A 49 -7.29 4.57 -1.25
N PHE A 50 -6.33 3.67 -1.46
CA PHE A 50 -5.03 3.98 -2.07
C PHE A 50 -4.86 3.24 -3.39
N ASP A 51 -4.51 3.94 -4.47
CA ASP A 51 -3.90 3.26 -5.62
C ASP A 51 -2.50 2.72 -5.26
N ILE A 52 -2.02 1.74 -6.02
CA ILE A 52 -0.74 1.08 -5.79
C ILE A 52 0.38 1.75 -6.59
N ASP A 53 0.23 1.82 -7.90
CA ASP A 53 1.32 2.20 -8.81
C ASP A 53 1.61 3.71 -8.72
N ASN A 54 2.88 4.09 -8.59
CA ASN A 54 3.37 5.44 -8.27
C ASN A 54 2.82 6.11 -6.99
N THR A 55 1.77 5.58 -6.39
CA THR A 55 1.04 6.10 -5.23
C THR A 55 1.60 5.50 -3.94
N VAL A 56 1.51 4.17 -3.78
CA VAL A 56 2.14 3.42 -2.66
C VAL A 56 3.52 2.91 -3.07
N VAL A 57 3.66 2.37 -4.29
CA VAL A 57 4.91 1.78 -4.82
C VAL A 57 5.53 2.69 -5.89
N GLN A 58 6.85 2.84 -5.91
CA GLN A 58 7.55 3.60 -6.95
C GLN A 58 7.59 2.84 -8.28
N GLY A 59 6.90 3.37 -9.29
CA GLY A 59 6.75 2.74 -10.60
C GLY A 59 5.60 1.72 -10.63
N ALA A 60 5.39 1.08 -11.78
CA ALA A 60 4.30 0.14 -11.96
C ALA A 60 4.64 -1.27 -11.44
N SER A 61 3.79 -1.79 -10.55
CA SER A 61 3.92 -3.11 -9.89
C SER A 61 3.97 -4.26 -10.89
N ILE A 62 3.25 -4.15 -12.01
CA ILE A 62 3.25 -5.14 -13.10
C ILE A 62 4.65 -5.39 -13.70
N TYR A 63 5.55 -4.40 -13.70
CA TYR A 63 6.93 -4.61 -14.14
C TYR A 63 7.79 -5.37 -13.13
N ALA A 64 7.54 -5.19 -11.83
CA ALA A 64 8.17 -5.99 -10.78
C ALA A 64 7.70 -7.45 -10.88
N PHE A 65 6.39 -7.67 -11.05
CA PHE A 65 5.80 -9.00 -11.25
C PHE A 65 6.30 -9.68 -12.53
N GLY A 66 6.37 -8.95 -13.65
CA GLY A 66 6.95 -9.43 -14.90
C GLY A 66 8.42 -9.84 -14.78
N ARG A 67 9.21 -9.14 -13.96
CA ARG A 67 10.59 -9.53 -13.64
C ARG A 67 10.66 -10.81 -12.79
N GLY A 68 9.79 -10.95 -11.79
CA GLY A 68 9.63 -12.19 -11.03
C GLY A 68 9.30 -13.38 -11.93
N MET A 69 8.31 -13.23 -12.82
CA MET A 69 7.95 -14.29 -13.79
C MET A 69 9.13 -14.73 -14.66
N VAL A 70 10.01 -13.79 -15.08
CA VAL A 70 11.21 -14.12 -15.85
C VAL A 70 12.31 -14.76 -15.00
N LYS A 71 12.46 -14.35 -13.73
CA LYS A 71 13.43 -14.94 -12.79
C LYS A 71 13.07 -16.38 -12.45
N ASN A 72 11.81 -16.64 -12.14
CA ASN A 72 11.30 -17.96 -11.74
C ASN A 72 10.94 -18.87 -12.92
N GLY A 73 11.37 -18.54 -14.15
CA GLY A 73 11.20 -19.40 -15.34
C GLY A 73 9.76 -19.53 -15.86
N ILE A 74 8.82 -18.78 -15.29
CA ILE A 74 7.40 -18.72 -15.68
C ILE A 74 7.24 -18.11 -17.08
N VAL A 75 8.07 -17.12 -17.42
CA VAL A 75 8.17 -16.54 -18.77
C VAL A 75 9.63 -16.58 -19.22
N SER A 76 9.94 -17.09 -20.40
CA SER A 76 11.32 -17.05 -20.90
C SER A 76 11.73 -15.61 -21.25
N ARG A 77 13.03 -15.31 -21.12
CA ARG A 77 13.58 -14.01 -21.56
C ARG A 77 13.25 -13.68 -23.02
N ARG A 78 13.09 -14.69 -23.88
CA ARG A 78 12.72 -14.54 -25.29
C ARG A 78 11.24 -14.17 -25.46
N GLU A 79 10.33 -14.77 -24.69
CA GLU A 79 8.92 -14.39 -24.70
C GLU A 79 8.72 -12.97 -24.16
N MET A 80 9.40 -12.60 -23.07
CA MET A 80 9.39 -11.23 -22.56
C MET A 80 9.95 -10.23 -23.58
N ALA A 81 11.06 -10.55 -24.27
CA ALA A 81 11.60 -9.70 -25.33
C ALA A 81 10.65 -9.58 -26.53
N ASN A 82 9.99 -10.67 -26.94
CA ASN A 82 8.96 -10.66 -27.98
C ASN A 82 7.74 -9.81 -27.58
N PHE A 83 7.31 -9.87 -26.31
CA PHE A 83 6.22 -9.05 -25.80
C PHE A 83 6.60 -7.56 -25.77
N ALA A 84 7.79 -7.22 -25.26
CA ALA A 84 8.32 -5.86 -25.29
C ALA A 84 8.47 -5.32 -26.72
N TRP A 85 8.88 -6.15 -27.69
CA TRP A 85 8.95 -5.78 -29.10
C TRP A 85 7.57 -5.53 -29.71
N LYS A 86 6.58 -6.39 -29.42
CA LYS A 86 5.18 -6.17 -29.81
C LYS A 86 4.65 -4.84 -29.25
N GLN A 87 4.88 -4.57 -27.95
CA GLN A 87 4.47 -3.33 -27.30
C GLN A 87 5.16 -2.10 -27.89
N ALA A 88 6.47 -2.17 -28.16
CA ALA A 88 7.21 -1.07 -28.78
C ALA A 88 6.73 -0.78 -30.21
N LYS A 89 6.50 -1.83 -31.01
CA LYS A 89 5.91 -1.71 -32.35
C LYS A 89 4.49 -1.11 -32.28
N PHE A 90 3.72 -1.50 -31.27
CA PHE A 90 2.37 -1.01 -31.05
C PHE A 90 2.33 0.49 -30.73
N VAL A 91 3.15 0.95 -29.77
CA VAL A 91 3.29 2.38 -29.44
C VAL A 91 3.81 3.18 -30.64
N MET A 92 4.75 2.64 -31.42
CA MET A 92 5.23 3.27 -32.66
C MET A 92 4.20 3.30 -33.80
N ALA A 93 3.21 2.40 -33.79
CA ALA A 93 2.14 2.37 -34.79
C ALA A 93 1.04 3.42 -34.51
N GLY A 94 0.99 4.01 -33.31
CA GLY A 94 0.08 5.10 -32.97
C GLY A 94 -1.41 4.72 -32.92
N THR A 95 -1.73 3.43 -32.95
CA THR A 95 -3.11 2.93 -32.84
C THR A 95 -3.53 2.89 -31.38
N GLU A 96 -4.36 3.83 -30.92
CA GLU A 96 -5.05 3.74 -29.62
C GLU A 96 -6.48 3.21 -29.82
N ASN A 97 -6.63 1.97 -30.29
CA ASN A 97 -7.95 1.33 -30.46
C ASN A 97 -8.31 0.42 -29.27
N MET A 98 -9.60 0.31 -28.96
CA MET A 98 -10.10 -0.55 -27.88
C MET A 98 -9.75 -2.03 -28.09
N ASP A 99 -9.75 -2.50 -29.34
CA ASP A 99 -9.32 -3.86 -29.72
C ASP A 99 -7.91 -4.20 -29.22
N ASP A 100 -7.05 -3.20 -29.03
CA ASP A 100 -5.66 -3.42 -28.69
C ASP A 100 -5.43 -3.46 -27.18
N ILE A 101 -6.26 -2.77 -26.38
CA ILE A 101 -6.33 -2.96 -24.93
C ILE A 101 -6.75 -4.40 -24.63
N ALA A 102 -7.78 -4.90 -25.34
CA ALA A 102 -8.22 -6.30 -25.23
C ALA A 102 -7.11 -7.29 -25.61
N LYS A 103 -6.35 -7.05 -26.68
CA LYS A 103 -5.19 -7.89 -27.07
C LYS A 103 -4.05 -7.87 -26.05
N ILE A 104 -3.78 -6.73 -25.42
CA ILE A 104 -2.76 -6.60 -24.36
C ILE A 104 -3.20 -7.41 -23.12
N GLN A 105 -4.47 -7.28 -22.75
CA GLN A 105 -5.12 -7.99 -21.65
C GLN A 105 -5.12 -9.51 -21.87
N ASP A 106 -5.60 -9.99 -23.03
CA ASP A 106 -5.54 -11.41 -23.42
C ASP A 106 -4.10 -11.95 -23.41
N SER A 107 -3.14 -11.16 -23.90
CA SER A 107 -1.73 -11.55 -23.89
C SER A 107 -1.18 -11.68 -22.46
N ALA A 108 -1.54 -10.78 -21.54
CA ALA A 108 -1.16 -10.89 -20.14
C ALA A 108 -1.81 -12.10 -19.45
N LEU A 109 -3.10 -12.35 -19.70
CA LEU A 109 -3.83 -13.50 -19.14
C LEU A 109 -3.32 -14.84 -19.68
N SER A 110 -2.82 -14.87 -20.91
CA SER A 110 -2.23 -16.07 -21.52
C SER A 110 -0.99 -16.58 -20.78
N ILE A 111 -0.27 -15.70 -20.05
CA ILE A 111 0.94 -16.04 -19.28
C ILE A 111 0.59 -16.85 -18.02
N VAL A 112 -0.53 -16.51 -17.36
CA VAL A 112 -0.99 -17.15 -16.12
C VAL A 112 -1.91 -18.35 -16.38
N LYS A 113 -2.50 -18.45 -17.57
CA LYS A 113 -3.39 -19.55 -17.97
C LYS A 113 -2.77 -20.93 -17.72
N GLY A 114 -3.52 -21.79 -17.03
CA GLY A 114 -3.10 -23.15 -16.71
C GLY A 114 -2.16 -23.27 -15.51
N ARG A 115 -1.80 -22.17 -14.84
CA ARG A 115 -0.98 -22.18 -13.61
C ARG A 115 -1.87 -22.26 -12.37
N ARG A 116 -1.32 -22.84 -11.30
CA ARG A 116 -2.03 -22.89 -10.00
C ARG A 116 -2.00 -21.51 -9.34
N VAL A 117 -3.07 -21.17 -8.63
CA VAL A 117 -3.18 -19.90 -7.88
C VAL A 117 -2.06 -19.79 -6.83
N GLU A 118 -1.79 -20.87 -6.10
CA GLU A 118 -0.71 -20.95 -5.10
C GLU A 118 0.68 -20.58 -5.67
N GLU A 119 0.98 -20.95 -6.92
CA GLU A 119 2.26 -20.63 -7.57
C GLU A 119 2.38 -19.14 -7.88
N MET A 120 1.27 -18.50 -8.27
CA MET A 120 1.24 -17.06 -8.54
C MET A 120 1.19 -16.22 -7.26
N GLN A 121 0.61 -16.75 -6.18
CA GLN A 121 0.67 -16.15 -4.83
C GLN A 121 2.08 -16.20 -4.27
N ALA A 122 2.75 -17.36 -4.27
CA ALA A 122 4.15 -17.46 -3.84
C ALA A 122 5.07 -16.57 -4.69
N LEU A 123 4.79 -16.42 -5.99
CA LEU A 123 5.50 -15.45 -6.83
C LEU A 123 5.25 -13.99 -6.40
N ALA A 124 4.02 -13.65 -6.01
CA ALA A 124 3.68 -12.30 -5.55
C ALA A 124 4.42 -11.93 -4.25
N ASP A 125 4.55 -12.88 -3.32
CA ASP A 125 5.39 -12.75 -2.12
C ASP A 125 6.86 -12.48 -2.47
N ASP A 126 7.50 -13.35 -3.27
CA ASP A 126 8.88 -13.18 -3.74
C ASP A 126 9.09 -11.80 -4.41
N VAL A 127 8.15 -11.40 -5.25
CA VAL A 127 8.18 -10.13 -5.99
C VAL A 127 8.06 -8.93 -5.07
N PHE A 128 7.25 -9.01 -4.02
CA PHE A 128 7.13 -7.94 -3.04
C PHE A 128 8.47 -7.73 -2.31
N ASP A 129 9.00 -8.81 -1.74
CA ASP A 129 10.21 -8.78 -0.92
C ASP A 129 11.46 -8.39 -1.72
N GLU A 130 11.58 -8.82 -2.98
CA GLU A 130 12.75 -8.53 -3.81
C GLU A 130 12.66 -7.20 -4.59
N TYR A 131 11.46 -6.77 -4.99
CA TYR A 131 11.30 -5.68 -5.97
C TYR A 131 10.40 -4.52 -5.56
N MET A 132 9.61 -4.64 -4.48
CA MET A 132 8.65 -3.61 -4.05
C MET A 132 8.95 -2.98 -2.69
N ALA A 133 9.45 -3.74 -1.71
CA ALA A 133 9.69 -3.25 -0.35
C ALA A 133 10.56 -1.97 -0.31
N ASP A 134 11.74 -1.99 -0.94
CA ASP A 134 12.66 -0.83 -1.07
C ASP A 134 12.10 0.34 -1.93
N LYS A 135 10.91 0.17 -2.51
CA LYS A 135 10.27 1.12 -3.41
C LYS A 135 8.98 1.72 -2.85
N LEU A 136 8.60 1.41 -1.63
CA LEU A 136 7.45 2.04 -1.02
C LEU A 136 7.68 3.56 -0.85
N TRP A 137 6.62 4.35 -0.93
CA TRP A 137 6.67 5.77 -0.61
C TRP A 137 6.42 5.95 0.90
N GLU A 138 7.47 6.23 1.66
CA GLU A 138 7.41 6.45 3.12
C GLU A 138 6.30 7.45 3.51
N GLY A 139 6.12 8.53 2.75
CA GLY A 139 5.06 9.51 2.98
C GLY A 139 3.65 8.98 2.74
N THR A 140 3.46 8.04 1.80
CA THR A 140 2.17 7.36 1.58
C THR A 140 1.90 6.32 2.67
N LEU A 141 2.94 5.60 3.12
CA LEU A 141 2.81 4.69 4.26
C LEU A 141 2.43 5.44 5.55
N ALA A 142 3.02 6.60 5.80
CA ALA A 142 2.67 7.44 6.95
C ALA A 142 1.19 7.89 6.92
N LEU A 143 0.65 8.19 5.73
CA LEU A 143 -0.78 8.49 5.56
C LEU A 143 -1.64 7.23 5.86
N ALA A 144 -1.28 6.08 5.31
CA ALA A 144 -2.00 4.82 5.55
C ALA A 144 -2.03 4.44 7.05
N HIS A 145 -0.89 4.52 7.75
CA HIS A 145 -0.86 4.26 9.19
C HIS A 145 -1.64 5.29 10.02
N ALA A 146 -1.63 6.57 9.64
CA ALA A 146 -2.44 7.58 10.33
C ALA A 146 -3.96 7.30 10.27
N HIS A 147 -4.45 6.66 9.20
CA HIS A 147 -5.82 6.18 9.12
C HIS A 147 -6.08 4.98 10.03
N LEU A 148 -5.16 4.00 10.06
CA LEU A 148 -5.27 2.84 10.96
C LEU A 148 -5.24 3.27 12.43
N ASP A 149 -4.37 4.22 12.80
CA ASP A 149 -4.27 4.81 14.14
C ASP A 149 -5.56 5.59 14.53
N ALA A 150 -6.28 6.13 13.54
CA ALA A 150 -7.60 6.73 13.72
C ALA A 150 -8.76 5.71 13.75
N GLY A 151 -8.47 4.41 13.71
CA GLY A 151 -9.46 3.33 13.71
C GLY A 151 -10.26 3.22 12.41
N GLN A 152 -9.78 3.83 11.32
CA GLN A 152 -10.38 3.76 9.99
C GLN A 152 -9.85 2.54 9.22
N ARG A 153 -10.63 2.05 8.25
CA ARG A 153 -10.23 0.95 7.37
C ARG A 153 -9.34 1.45 6.23
N VAL A 154 -8.33 0.70 5.82
CA VAL A 154 -7.41 1.08 4.74
C VAL A 154 -7.35 0.03 3.66
N TRP A 155 -7.69 0.43 2.44
CA TRP A 155 -7.85 -0.46 1.30
C TRP A 155 -6.98 -0.04 0.13
N LEU A 156 -6.35 -1.00 -0.55
CA LEU A 156 -5.74 -0.78 -1.86
C LEU A 156 -6.79 -0.93 -2.96
N VAL A 157 -6.75 -0.08 -3.99
CA VAL A 157 -7.71 -0.12 -5.13
C VAL A 157 -6.95 0.12 -6.44
N SER A 158 -6.66 -0.96 -7.18
CA SER A 158 -5.80 -0.88 -8.37
C SER A 158 -6.13 -1.86 -9.49
N ALA A 159 -5.66 -1.56 -10.70
CA ALA A 159 -5.81 -2.43 -11.87
C ALA A 159 -4.89 -3.67 -11.81
N THR A 160 -3.90 -3.67 -10.91
CA THR A 160 -3.02 -4.79 -10.60
C THR A 160 -3.82 -6.05 -10.21
N PRO A 161 -3.33 -7.27 -10.53
CA PRO A 161 -3.96 -8.51 -10.09
C PRO A 161 -4.18 -8.55 -8.58
N ILE A 162 -5.35 -9.03 -8.15
CA ILE A 162 -5.74 -9.09 -6.74
C ILE A 162 -4.72 -9.81 -5.86
N GLU A 163 -4.03 -10.82 -6.38
CA GLU A 163 -3.03 -11.60 -5.64
C GLU A 163 -1.81 -10.74 -5.25
N VAL A 164 -1.35 -9.88 -6.16
CA VAL A 164 -0.25 -8.93 -5.90
C VAL A 164 -0.72 -7.79 -5.00
N ALA A 165 -1.94 -7.30 -5.21
CA ALA A 165 -2.53 -6.26 -4.37
C ALA A 165 -2.74 -6.73 -2.92
N GLN A 166 -3.20 -7.96 -2.72
CA GLN A 166 -3.42 -8.54 -1.39
C GLN A 166 -2.09 -8.75 -0.66
N VAL A 167 -1.05 -9.28 -1.31
CA VAL A 167 0.30 -9.36 -0.70
C VAL A 167 0.78 -7.98 -0.24
N ILE A 168 0.61 -6.93 -1.04
CA ILE A 168 0.99 -5.57 -0.62
C ILE A 168 0.17 -5.12 0.60
N ALA A 169 -1.13 -5.40 0.65
CA ALA A 169 -1.99 -5.06 1.79
C ALA A 169 -1.57 -5.80 3.07
N ASP A 170 -1.36 -7.12 2.99
CA ASP A 170 -1.00 -7.99 4.10
C ASP A 170 0.37 -7.60 4.69
N ARG A 171 1.37 -7.38 3.81
CA ARG A 171 2.74 -7.00 4.22
C ARG A 171 2.83 -5.59 4.81
N LEU A 172 1.85 -4.73 4.55
CA LEU A 172 1.73 -3.38 5.12
C LEU A 172 0.75 -3.30 6.31
N GLY A 173 0.07 -4.39 6.68
CA GLY A 173 -0.91 -4.40 7.76
C GLY A 173 -2.18 -3.59 7.46
N LEU A 174 -2.57 -3.49 6.19
CA LEU A 174 -3.79 -2.79 5.76
C LEU A 174 -5.02 -3.69 5.93
N THR A 175 -6.22 -3.13 5.76
CA THR A 175 -7.49 -3.88 5.88
C THR A 175 -7.69 -4.88 4.73
N GLY A 176 -7.24 -4.53 3.51
CA GLY A 176 -7.30 -5.43 2.36
C GLY A 176 -7.07 -4.74 1.02
N ALA A 177 -7.40 -5.44 -0.07
CA ALA A 177 -7.24 -4.94 -1.43
C ALA A 177 -8.44 -5.24 -2.33
N ILE A 178 -8.68 -4.33 -3.27
CA ILE A 178 -9.48 -4.52 -4.48
C ILE A 178 -8.53 -4.46 -5.68
N GLY A 179 -8.48 -5.56 -6.43
CA GLY A 179 -7.63 -5.71 -7.60
C GLY A 179 -8.38 -6.39 -8.75
N THR A 180 -7.80 -6.33 -9.95
CA THR A 180 -8.33 -7.05 -11.11
C THR A 180 -8.32 -8.56 -10.84
N ARG A 181 -9.46 -9.22 -11.03
CA ARG A 181 -9.64 -10.66 -10.74
C ARG A 181 -9.57 -11.50 -12.00
N SER A 182 -8.68 -12.48 -12.02
CA SER A 182 -8.71 -13.54 -13.04
C SER A 182 -9.74 -14.61 -12.67
N GLU A 183 -10.36 -15.23 -13.67
CA GLU A 183 -11.23 -16.38 -13.46
C GLU A 183 -10.38 -17.63 -13.13
N ILE A 184 -10.78 -18.31 -12.07
CA ILE A 184 -10.12 -19.48 -11.51
C ILE A 184 -11.11 -20.63 -11.51
N LYS A 185 -10.65 -21.82 -11.91
CA LYS A 185 -11.39 -23.08 -11.78
C LYS A 185 -10.47 -24.14 -11.20
N ASP A 186 -10.95 -24.87 -10.18
CA ASP A 186 -10.23 -25.98 -9.54
C ASP A 186 -8.79 -25.59 -9.10
N GLY A 187 -8.61 -24.36 -8.61
CA GLY A 187 -7.32 -23.81 -8.18
C GLY A 187 -6.38 -23.36 -9.31
N VAL A 188 -6.86 -23.32 -10.56
CA VAL A 188 -6.07 -23.02 -11.77
C VAL A 188 -6.67 -21.84 -12.53
N TYR A 189 -5.83 -20.93 -13.05
CA TYR A 189 -6.30 -19.82 -13.89
C TYR A 189 -6.78 -20.28 -15.26
N THR A 190 -7.97 -19.84 -15.68
CA THR A 190 -8.53 -20.18 -17.00
C THR A 190 -7.92 -19.37 -18.15
N GLY A 191 -7.24 -18.25 -17.82
CA GLY A 191 -6.77 -17.26 -18.78
C GLY A 191 -7.86 -16.27 -19.24
N ARG A 192 -8.93 -16.10 -18.45
CA ARG A 192 -9.94 -15.05 -18.62
C ARG A 192 -10.01 -14.18 -17.36
N LEU A 193 -10.65 -13.01 -17.45
CA LEU A 193 -11.00 -12.21 -16.28
C LEU A 193 -12.39 -12.55 -15.74
N LEU A 194 -12.55 -12.29 -14.45
CA LEU A 194 -13.83 -12.23 -13.78
C LEU A 194 -14.28 -10.77 -13.72
N GLY A 195 -15.04 -10.34 -14.74
CA GLY A 195 -15.43 -8.94 -14.93
C GLY A 195 -14.39 -8.10 -15.65
N SER A 196 -14.50 -6.78 -15.53
CA SER A 196 -13.58 -5.79 -16.12
C SER A 196 -12.38 -5.49 -15.20
N PRO A 197 -11.23 -5.01 -15.73
CA PRO A 197 -10.15 -4.49 -14.91
C PRO A 197 -10.59 -3.34 -14.01
N ILE A 198 -10.00 -3.27 -12.82
CA ILE A 198 -10.29 -2.23 -11.82
C ILE A 198 -9.51 -0.95 -12.18
N HIS A 199 -9.97 -0.28 -13.24
CA HIS A 199 -9.35 0.91 -13.82
C HIS A 199 -10.39 2.00 -14.13
N GLY A 200 -10.02 3.27 -13.92
CA GLY A 200 -10.90 4.40 -14.20
C GLY A 200 -12.20 4.35 -13.37
N GLN A 201 -13.34 4.47 -14.05
CA GLN A 201 -14.67 4.39 -13.43
C GLN A 201 -14.86 3.11 -12.60
N ALA A 202 -14.32 1.96 -13.04
CA ALA A 202 -14.46 0.70 -12.32
C ALA A 202 -13.81 0.71 -10.93
N LYS A 203 -12.85 1.62 -10.65
CA LYS A 203 -12.36 1.85 -9.29
C LYS A 203 -13.39 2.54 -8.41
N ALA A 204 -14.05 3.57 -8.93
CA ALA A 204 -15.09 4.30 -8.21
C ALA A 204 -16.29 3.40 -7.90
N ASP A 205 -16.73 2.61 -8.89
CA ASP A 205 -17.84 1.66 -8.72
C ASP A 205 -17.50 0.58 -7.67
N ALA A 206 -16.26 0.10 -7.65
CA ALA A 206 -15.78 -0.86 -6.65
C ALA A 206 -15.67 -0.24 -5.24
N VAL A 207 -15.23 1.01 -5.12
CA VAL A 207 -15.19 1.76 -3.85
C VAL A 207 -16.61 2.03 -3.33
N ALA A 208 -17.56 2.41 -4.19
CA ALA A 208 -18.96 2.56 -3.82
C ALA A 208 -19.57 1.24 -3.31
N THR A 209 -19.36 0.14 -4.06
CA THR A 209 -19.83 -1.20 -3.67
C THR A 209 -19.23 -1.64 -2.33
N LEU A 210 -17.92 -1.43 -2.13
CA LEU A 210 -17.26 -1.74 -0.87
C LEU A 210 -17.84 -0.89 0.27
N ALA A 211 -18.10 0.40 0.04
CA ALA A 211 -18.66 1.29 1.04
C ALA A 211 -20.05 0.87 1.51
N GLU A 212 -20.91 0.39 0.60
CA GLU A 212 -22.21 -0.19 0.94
C GLU A 212 -22.09 -1.46 1.80
N VAL A 213 -21.20 -2.39 1.42
CA VAL A 213 -20.96 -3.66 2.14
C VAL A 213 -20.36 -3.41 3.54
N GLU A 214 -19.42 -2.48 3.63
CA GLU A 214 -18.66 -2.17 4.84
C GLU A 214 -19.36 -1.15 5.76
N GLY A 215 -20.46 -0.52 5.32
CA GLY A 215 -21.15 0.53 6.07
C GLY A 215 -20.32 1.80 6.23
N LEU A 216 -19.61 2.20 5.18
CA LEU A 216 -18.74 3.39 5.14
C LEU A 216 -19.50 4.63 4.69
N ASP A 217 -19.21 5.76 5.33
CA ASP A 217 -19.66 7.07 4.89
C ASP A 217 -18.58 7.68 3.99
N LEU A 218 -18.83 7.69 2.67
CA LEU A 218 -17.89 8.21 1.68
C LEU A 218 -17.52 9.68 1.92
N THR A 219 -18.38 10.48 2.57
CA THR A 219 -18.08 11.88 2.93
C THR A 219 -17.03 12.00 4.04
N ARG A 220 -16.81 10.93 4.82
CA ARG A 220 -15.75 10.78 5.83
C ARG A 220 -14.52 10.05 5.31
N CYS A 221 -14.61 9.45 4.13
CA CYS A 221 -13.50 8.70 3.54
C CYS A 221 -12.47 9.59 2.86
N SER A 222 -11.28 9.02 2.64
CA SER A 222 -10.17 9.60 1.89
C SER A 222 -9.79 8.73 0.70
N ALA A 223 -9.23 9.34 -0.34
CA ALA A 223 -8.73 8.61 -1.51
C ALA A 223 -7.44 9.21 -2.06
N TYR A 224 -6.52 8.35 -2.50
CA TYR A 224 -5.14 8.68 -2.83
C TYR A 224 -4.74 8.06 -4.17
N SER A 225 -4.29 8.87 -5.15
CA SER A 225 -3.78 8.40 -6.45
C SER A 225 -2.84 9.40 -7.13
N ASP A 226 -2.00 8.93 -8.05
CA ASP A 226 -1.15 9.73 -8.95
C ASP A 226 -1.79 10.03 -10.31
N SER A 227 -2.82 9.28 -10.70
CA SER A 227 -3.29 9.23 -12.08
C SER A 227 -4.60 9.99 -12.29
N ALA A 228 -4.68 10.74 -13.39
CA ALA A 228 -5.93 11.38 -13.81
C ALA A 228 -7.05 10.38 -14.18
N ASN A 229 -6.70 9.11 -14.41
CA ASN A 229 -7.69 8.05 -14.61
C ASN A 229 -8.55 7.82 -13.35
N ASP A 230 -7.99 8.07 -12.16
CA ASP A 230 -8.65 7.82 -10.88
C ASP A 230 -9.47 9.02 -10.37
N ILE A 231 -9.60 10.10 -11.16
CA ILE A 231 -10.46 11.24 -10.83
C ILE A 231 -11.88 10.81 -10.41
N PRO A 232 -12.56 9.84 -11.04
CA PRO A 232 -13.87 9.36 -10.57
C PRO A 232 -13.85 8.78 -9.15
N MET A 233 -12.77 8.09 -8.76
CA MET A 233 -12.60 7.53 -7.42
C MET A 233 -12.28 8.63 -6.39
N LEU A 234 -11.44 9.59 -6.77
CA LEU A 234 -11.11 10.74 -5.93
C LEU A 234 -12.34 11.63 -5.69
N SER A 235 -13.12 11.93 -6.73
CA SER A 235 -14.35 12.74 -6.64
C SER A 235 -15.51 12.06 -5.90
N LEU A 236 -15.40 10.77 -5.57
CA LEU A 236 -16.44 10.02 -4.85
C LEU A 236 -16.38 10.23 -3.33
N VAL A 237 -15.22 10.61 -2.79
CA VAL A 237 -14.98 10.73 -1.33
C VAL A 237 -14.94 12.18 -0.87
N GLY A 238 -15.12 12.40 0.44
CA GLY A 238 -15.01 13.74 1.04
C GLY A 238 -13.59 14.30 1.07
N ASN A 239 -12.55 13.46 1.09
CA ASN A 239 -11.16 13.87 1.24
C ASN A 239 -10.27 13.31 0.10
N PRO A 240 -10.32 13.90 -1.12
CA PRO A 240 -9.45 13.53 -2.24
C PRO A 240 -8.02 14.06 -2.07
N HIS A 241 -7.01 13.23 -2.35
CA HIS A 241 -5.61 13.60 -2.30
C HIS A 241 -4.85 13.14 -3.56
N ALA A 242 -4.14 14.08 -4.18
CA ALA A 242 -3.29 13.80 -5.33
C ALA A 242 -1.85 13.51 -4.88
N ILE A 243 -1.44 12.24 -4.97
CA ILE A 243 -0.12 11.74 -4.55
C ILE A 243 0.80 11.64 -5.74
N ASN A 244 1.97 12.29 -5.71
CA ASN A 244 2.95 12.29 -6.81
C ASN A 244 2.31 12.57 -8.21
N PRO A 245 1.34 13.48 -8.37
CA PRO A 245 0.41 13.40 -9.50
C PRO A 245 1.07 13.62 -10.86
N ASP A 246 0.47 12.99 -11.87
CA ASP A 246 0.68 13.25 -13.29
C ASP A 246 0.27 14.70 -13.66
N ARG A 247 0.55 15.12 -14.91
CA ARG A 247 0.28 16.50 -15.35
C ARG A 247 -1.22 16.83 -15.40
N LYS A 248 -2.07 15.89 -15.79
CA LYS A 248 -3.52 16.05 -15.89
C LYS A 248 -4.12 16.09 -14.47
N LEU A 249 -3.78 15.14 -13.59
CA LEU A 249 -4.28 15.11 -12.22
C LEU A 249 -3.82 16.34 -11.44
N ARG A 250 -2.56 16.78 -11.59
CA ARG A 250 -2.08 18.01 -10.95
C ARG A 250 -2.88 19.25 -11.37
N HIS A 251 -3.25 19.34 -12.64
CA HIS A 251 -4.07 20.46 -13.12
C HIS A 251 -5.48 20.40 -12.54
N TYR A 252 -6.11 19.23 -12.57
CA TYR A 252 -7.44 18.99 -12.01
C TYR A 252 -7.49 19.24 -10.50
N ALA A 253 -6.52 18.70 -9.74
CA ALA A 253 -6.38 18.92 -8.31
C ALA A 253 -6.26 20.41 -7.98
N LYS A 254 -5.44 21.16 -8.76
CA LYS A 254 -5.31 22.61 -8.58
C LYS A 254 -6.61 23.37 -8.87
N SER A 255 -7.42 22.95 -9.84
CA SER A 255 -8.69 23.62 -10.16
C SER A 255 -9.84 23.28 -9.21
N HIS A 256 -9.72 22.20 -8.43
CA HIS A 256 -10.71 21.75 -7.44
C HIS A 256 -10.19 21.87 -5.99
N GLU A 257 -9.07 22.58 -5.80
CA GLU A 257 -8.42 22.83 -4.50
C GLU A 257 -8.04 21.55 -3.71
N TRP A 258 -7.87 20.42 -4.40
CA TRP A 258 -7.47 19.16 -3.79
C TRP A 258 -6.01 19.22 -3.29
N PRO A 259 -5.73 18.74 -2.06
CA PRO A 259 -4.36 18.56 -1.57
C PRO A 259 -3.45 17.79 -2.53
N VAL A 260 -2.21 18.27 -2.68
CA VAL A 260 -1.17 17.64 -3.50
C VAL A 260 0.05 17.33 -2.64
N ASN A 261 0.42 16.05 -2.54
CA ASN A 261 1.62 15.59 -1.84
C ASN A 261 2.62 15.02 -2.87
N ASP A 262 3.80 15.62 -3.02
CA ASP A 262 4.81 15.18 -4.01
C ASP A 262 6.10 14.68 -3.35
N PHE A 263 6.10 13.39 -2.99
CA PHE A 263 7.21 12.73 -2.29
C PHE A 263 8.45 12.53 -3.17
N ARG A 264 8.36 12.75 -4.50
CA ARG A 264 9.50 12.72 -5.42
C ARG A 264 10.53 13.82 -5.13
N VAL A 265 10.09 14.95 -4.58
CA VAL A 265 10.92 16.16 -4.41
C VAL A 265 11.91 16.02 -3.25
N GLY A 266 11.57 15.30 -2.18
CA GLY A 266 12.41 15.13 -0.98
C GLY A 266 13.80 14.56 -1.28
N ARG A 267 13.92 13.63 -2.24
CA ARG A 267 15.21 13.04 -2.65
C ARG A 267 16.14 14.01 -3.39
N LYS A 268 15.67 15.16 -3.90
CA LYS A 268 16.54 16.18 -4.50
C LYS A 268 17.26 17.04 -3.46
N ALA A 269 16.61 17.37 -2.34
CA ALA A 269 17.22 18.15 -1.26
C ALA A 269 18.46 17.44 -0.70
N VAL A 270 18.36 16.12 -0.45
CA VAL A 270 19.47 15.30 0.08
C VAL A 270 20.65 15.20 -0.90
N LYS A 271 20.39 15.09 -2.22
CA LYS A 271 21.47 15.04 -3.23
C LYS A 271 22.16 16.38 -3.50
N ILE A 272 21.49 17.50 -3.25
CA ILE A 272 22.09 18.84 -3.38
C ILE A 272 22.79 19.25 -2.08
N GLY A 273 22.30 18.80 -0.91
CA GLY A 273 22.88 19.09 0.40
C GLY A 273 24.21 18.38 0.74
N ALA A 274 24.67 17.42 -0.08
CA ALA A 274 25.93 16.71 0.15
C ALA A 274 27.20 17.53 -0.20
N SER A 275 27.05 18.72 -0.80
CA SER A 275 28.16 19.53 -1.34
C SER A 275 28.06 21.02 -0.98
N SER A 276 27.67 21.38 0.26
CA SER A 276 27.66 22.78 0.71
C SER A 276 27.88 22.92 2.23
N THR A 277 29.14 22.92 2.66
CA THR A 277 29.50 23.40 3.99
C THR A 277 29.40 24.94 4.00
N ILE A 278 28.32 25.49 4.53
CA ILE A 278 28.25 26.93 4.88
C ILE A 278 27.88 27.07 6.35
N ILE A 279 28.84 27.55 7.13
CA ILE A 279 28.70 27.92 8.54
C ILE A 279 28.43 29.43 8.59
N LEU A 280 27.22 29.83 8.99
CA LEU A 280 26.86 31.12 9.62
C LEU A 280 25.35 31.09 9.96
N GLY A 281 24.83 31.59 11.09
CA GLY A 281 25.50 32.12 12.27
C GLY A 281 24.71 33.21 13.01
N VAL A 282 23.66 32.84 13.78
CA VAL A 282 23.06 33.62 14.91
C VAL A 282 22.33 34.92 14.48
N VAL A 283 21.12 35.34 14.90
CA VAL A 283 20.27 35.29 16.12
C VAL A 283 18.80 35.09 15.65
N ALA A 284 17.82 34.47 16.32
CA ALA A 284 17.69 33.48 17.42
C ALA A 284 16.20 33.01 17.44
N GLY A 285 15.82 32.02 18.25
CA GLY A 285 14.40 31.66 18.47
C GLY A 285 14.08 30.17 18.67
N ALA A 286 14.49 29.60 19.81
CA ALA A 286 14.16 28.26 20.34
C ALA A 286 14.56 27.02 19.50
N ALA A 287 15.17 26.04 20.19
CA ALA A 287 15.62 24.78 19.60
C ALA A 287 14.93 23.59 20.27
N ILE A 288 14.45 22.64 19.47
CA ILE A 288 14.43 21.21 19.80
C ILE A 288 14.94 20.49 18.56
N GLY A 289 15.93 19.62 18.71
CA GLY A 289 16.49 18.85 17.62
C GLY A 289 16.58 17.37 17.98
N SER A 290 16.37 16.51 17.00
CA SER A 290 16.80 15.11 17.07
C SER A 290 17.03 14.57 15.67
N VAL A 291 18.31 14.39 15.34
CA VAL A 291 18.75 13.63 14.16
C VAL A 291 18.46 12.15 14.43
N VAL A 292 17.64 11.51 13.59
CA VAL A 292 17.51 10.04 13.57
C VAL A 292 18.26 9.51 12.35
N THR A 293 19.48 9.03 12.60
CA THR A 293 20.29 8.35 11.58
C THR A 293 19.81 6.89 11.47
N ALA A 294 19.01 6.58 10.45
CA ALA A 294 18.57 5.20 10.20
C ALA A 294 19.76 4.30 9.81
N ARG A 295 20.29 3.55 10.80
CA ARG A 295 21.45 2.64 10.62
C ARG A 295 21.27 1.34 11.41
N ALA A 296 20.23 0.57 11.07
CA ALA A 296 19.90 -0.66 11.81
C ALA A 296 19.23 -1.80 11.01
N ILE A 297 19.66 -2.08 9.77
CA ILE A 297 19.44 -3.42 9.16
C ILE A 297 20.72 -3.93 8.49
N ARG A 298 21.58 -4.55 9.31
CA ARG A 298 22.51 -5.62 8.91
C ARG A 298 23.18 -6.20 10.16
N ASN A 299 22.71 -7.37 10.60
CA ASN A 299 23.50 -8.53 11.03
C ASN A 299 22.62 -9.51 11.83
N ALA A 300 22.11 -10.53 11.13
CA ALA A 300 21.55 -11.74 11.72
C ALA A 300 22.04 -12.97 10.91
N ARG A 301 23.37 -13.08 10.75
CA ARG A 301 24.09 -14.27 10.25
C ARG A 301 25.53 -14.28 10.78
N ALA A 302 25.70 -14.78 12.00
CA ALA A 302 26.91 -15.35 12.59
C ALA A 302 26.48 -16.15 13.82
#